data_AF-A0A317IDY3-F1
#
_entry.id   AF-A0A317IDY3-F1
#
_cell.length_a   1.000
_cell.length_b   1.000
_cell.length_c   1.000
_cell.angle_alpha   90.00
_cell.angle_beta   90.00
_cell.angle_gamma   90.00
#
_symmetry.space_group_name_H-M   'P 1'
#
loop_
_entity.id
_entity.type
_entity.pdbx_description
1 polymer ?
#
loop_
_entity_poly.entity_id
_entity_poly.type
_entity_poly.pdbx_seq_one_letter_code
_entity_poly.pdbx_strand_id
1 'polypeptide(L)'
;MQWIAPVVIAIGIILPVSIIKEPNRRFLMAILLGGAGAAYLSGGGFGKWELAFCAAISFCSYLGLRSYSLIGIGWLLHTAWDILHHLYGNPILAFDATSSLGCAICDPVIAVWCFAGAPSLYEAVRRRRAILG
;
A
#
# COMPACT_ATOMS: atom_id res chain seq x y z
N MET A 1 3.55 19.77 8.27
CA MET A 1 3.42 19.27 6.87
C MET A 1 3.70 17.78 6.69
N GLN A 2 4.53 17.13 7.52
CA GLN A 2 5.04 15.76 7.25
C GLN A 2 4.02 14.61 7.32
N TRP A 3 2.84 14.83 7.90
CA TRP A 3 1.77 13.81 8.00
C TRP A 3 0.74 13.91 6.88
N ILE A 4 0.63 15.08 6.25
CA ILE A 4 -0.39 15.35 5.22
C ILE A 4 0.04 14.76 3.88
N ALA A 5 1.32 14.94 3.52
CA ALA A 5 1.84 14.46 2.23
C ALA A 5 1.66 12.94 2.04
N PRO A 6 1.98 12.06 3.01
CA PRO A 6 1.72 10.63 2.89
C PRO A 6 0.25 10.27 2.67
N VAL A 7 -0.66 10.94 3.38
CA VAL A 7 -2.10 10.72 3.22
C VAL A 7 -2.57 11.16 1.84
N VAL A 8 -2.06 12.28 1.33
CA VAL A 8 -2.35 12.75 -0.03
C VAL A 8 -1.82 11.77 -1.08
N ILE A 9 -0.65 11.17 -0.88
CA ILE A 9 -0.09 10.15 -1.77
C ILE A 9 -0.96 8.88 -1.73
N ALA A 10 -1.36 8.41 -0.54
CA ALA A 10 -2.26 7.27 -0.40
C ALA A 10 -3.58 7.50 -1.14
N ILE A 11 -4.18 8.69 -0.98
CA ILE A 11 -5.38 9.09 -1.71
C ILE A 11 -5.08 9.13 -3.23
N GLY A 12 -3.95 9.69 -3.64
CA GLY A 12 -3.50 9.73 -5.04
C GLY A 12 -3.34 8.35 -5.68
N ILE A 13 -3.10 7.30 -4.89
CA ILE A 13 -3.11 5.90 -5.35
C ILE A 13 -4.55 5.35 -5.34
N ILE A 14 -5.29 5.54 -4.26
CA ILE A 14 -6.65 5.00 -4.08
C ILE A 14 -7.61 5.53 -5.15
N LEU A 15 -7.59 6.83 -5.43
CA LEU A 15 -8.52 7.46 -6.38
C LEU A 15 -8.45 6.81 -7.79
N PRO A 16 -7.30 6.77 -8.49
CA PRO A 16 -7.23 6.17 -9.82
C PRO A 16 -7.52 4.67 -9.78
N VAL A 17 -7.04 3.95 -8.77
CA VAL A 17 -7.25 2.49 -8.68
C VAL A 17 -8.72 2.17 -8.42
N SER A 18 -9.45 2.99 -7.66
CA SER A 18 -10.88 2.79 -7.35
C SER A 18 -11.81 2.89 -8.57
N ILE A 19 -11.34 3.49 -9.67
CA ILE A 19 -12.08 3.60 -10.94
C ILE A 19 -12.03 2.28 -11.73
N ILE A 20 -11.02 1.45 -11.46
CA ILE A 20 -10.83 0.17 -12.12
C ILE A 20 -11.94 -0.80 -11.69
N LYS A 21 -12.48 -1.53 -12.66
CA LYS A 21 -13.50 -2.55 -12.44
C LYS A 21 -12.90 -3.81 -11.80
N GLU A 22 -13.68 -4.48 -10.96
CA GLU A 22 -13.32 -5.80 -10.44
C GLU A 22 -13.33 -6.85 -11.57
N PRO A 23 -12.46 -7.87 -11.52
CA PRO A 23 -11.44 -8.16 -10.50
C PRO A 23 -10.09 -7.43 -10.70
N ASN A 24 -9.95 -6.66 -11.78
CA ASN A 24 -8.68 -6.04 -12.17
C ASN A 24 -8.14 -5.05 -11.13
N ARG A 25 -9.04 -4.37 -10.40
CA ARG A 25 -8.66 -3.49 -9.28
C ARG A 25 -7.89 -4.25 -8.21
N ARG A 26 -8.40 -5.42 -7.81
CA ARG A 26 -7.75 -6.28 -6.82
C ARG A 26 -6.41 -6.79 -7.32
N PHE A 27 -6.34 -7.21 -8.58
CA PHE A 27 -5.09 -7.67 -9.18
C PHE A 27 -4.04 -6.56 -9.22
N LEU A 28 -4.43 -5.34 -9.61
CA LEU A 28 -3.52 -4.20 -9.59
C LEU A 28 -3.02 -3.91 -8.17
N MET A 29 -3.90 -3.91 -7.17
CA MET A 29 -3.50 -3.70 -5.77
C MET A 29 -2.54 -4.77 -5.26
N ALA A 30 -2.74 -6.04 -5.64
CA ALA A 30 -1.81 -7.12 -5.32
C ALA A 30 -0.44 -6.90 -5.99
N ILE A 31 -0.41 -6.47 -7.26
CA ILE A 31 0.82 -6.15 -7.98
C ILE A 31 1.55 -4.98 -7.30
N LEU A 32 0.84 -3.91 -6.95
CA LEU A 32 1.41 -2.75 -6.26
C LEU A 32 2.03 -3.13 -4.91
N LEU A 33 1.33 -3.97 -4.13
CA LEU A 33 1.86 -4.51 -2.88
C LEU A 33 3.19 -5.27 -3.11
N GLY A 34 3.22 -6.17 -4.09
CA GLY A 34 4.43 -6.93 -4.43
C GLY A 34 5.58 -6.03 -4.89
N GLY A 35 5.29 -5.04 -5.74
CA GLY A 35 6.27 -4.07 -6.22
C GLY A 35 6.85 -3.20 -5.09
N ALA A 36 6.02 -2.76 -4.15
CA ALA A 36 6.48 -2.06 -2.95
C ALA A 36 7.41 -2.96 -2.12
N GLY A 37 7.11 -4.25 -1.98
CA GLY A 37 7.97 -5.24 -1.31
C GLY A 37 9.37 -5.34 -1.92
N ALA A 38 9.47 -5.24 -3.24
CA ALA A 38 10.76 -5.30 -3.93
C ALA A 38 11.61 -4.03 -3.73
N ALA A 39 11.00 -2.88 -3.41
CA ALA A 39 11.72 -1.62 -3.23
C ALA A 39 12.75 -1.68 -2.10
N TYR A 40 12.47 -2.44 -1.03
CA TYR A 40 13.38 -2.60 0.12
C TYR A 40 14.71 -3.22 -0.27
N LEU A 41 14.76 -4.06 -1.32
CA LEU A 41 15.99 -4.67 -1.81
C LEU A 41 17.00 -3.63 -2.33
N SER A 42 16.54 -2.41 -2.66
CA SER A 42 17.40 -1.31 -3.09
C SER A 42 17.91 -0.44 -1.93
N GLY A 43 17.29 -0.53 -0.75
CA GLY A 43 17.60 0.30 0.42
C GLY A 43 18.82 -0.19 1.21
N GLY A 44 19.12 -1.49 1.18
CA GLY A 44 20.32 -2.07 1.78
C GLY A 44 20.38 -1.98 3.30
N GLY A 45 19.27 -1.69 3.98
CA GLY A 45 19.20 -1.43 5.41
C GLY A 45 19.38 -2.68 6.26
N PHE A 46 18.55 -3.71 6.07
CA PHE A 46 18.61 -4.93 6.88
C PHE A 46 19.28 -6.13 6.17
N GLY A 47 19.88 -5.90 5.00
CA GLY A 47 20.61 -6.92 4.24
C GLY A 47 19.73 -8.12 3.88
N LYS A 48 20.14 -9.34 4.26
CA LYS A 48 19.42 -10.59 3.90
C LYS A 48 17.96 -10.62 4.39
N TRP A 49 17.62 -9.85 5.43
CA TRP A 49 16.26 -9.77 5.91
C TRP A 49 15.31 -9.05 4.95
N GLU A 50 15.82 -8.15 4.10
CA GLU A 50 15.01 -7.50 3.05
C GLU A 50 14.55 -8.52 2.02
N LEU A 51 15.36 -9.55 1.74
CA LEU A 51 14.97 -10.67 0.88
C LEU A 51 13.86 -11.51 1.52
N ALA A 52 13.99 -11.82 2.81
CA ALA A 52 12.95 -12.55 3.55
C ALA A 52 11.64 -11.74 3.61
N PHE A 53 11.72 -10.43 3.84
CA PHE A 53 10.57 -9.54 3.85
C PHE A 53 9.92 -9.43 2.47
N CYS A 54 10.71 -9.24 1.41
CA CYS A 54 10.22 -9.23 0.03
C CYS A 54 9.51 -10.55 -0.33
N ALA A 55 10.02 -11.70 0.13
CA ALA A 55 9.38 -12.99 -0.06
C ALA A 55 8.04 -13.09 0.68
N ALA A 56 7.97 -12.61 1.92
CA ALA A 56 6.74 -12.55 2.70
C ALA A 56 5.68 -11.65 2.04
N ILE A 57 6.06 -10.46 1.58
CA ILE A 57 5.16 -9.55 0.86
C ILE A 57 4.72 -10.15 -0.48
N SER A 58 5.60 -10.82 -1.21
CA SER A 58 5.24 -11.53 -2.44
C SER A 58 4.21 -12.63 -2.18
N PHE A 59 4.34 -13.36 -1.07
CA PHE A 59 3.35 -14.34 -0.64
C PHE A 59 2.01 -13.69 -0.30
N CYS A 60 2.01 -12.58 0.47
CA CYS A 60 0.79 -11.79 0.73
C CYS A 60 0.15 -11.25 -0.54
N SER A 61 0.96 -10.81 -1.51
CA SER A 61 0.51 -10.35 -2.83
C SER A 61 -0.19 -11.47 -3.60
N TYR A 62 0.43 -12.67 -3.66
CA TYR A 62 -0.17 -13.84 -4.29
C TYR A 62 -1.52 -14.21 -3.67
N LEU A 63 -1.60 -14.26 -2.34
CA LEU A 63 -2.85 -14.51 -1.64
C LEU A 63 -3.86 -13.37 -1.83
N GLY A 64 -3.37 -12.13 -1.94
CA GLY A 64 -4.14 -10.92 -2.18
C GLY A 64 -4.90 -10.92 -3.50
N LEU A 65 -4.45 -11.68 -4.50
CA LEU A 65 -5.19 -11.92 -5.75
C LEU A 65 -6.61 -12.47 -5.50
N ARG A 66 -6.86 -13.06 -4.32
CA ARG A 66 -8.16 -13.61 -3.92
C ARG A 66 -8.90 -12.77 -2.87
N SER A 67 -8.21 -11.90 -2.12
CA SER A 67 -8.82 -11.17 -1.00
C SER A 67 -8.13 -9.83 -0.72
N TYR A 68 -8.92 -8.76 -0.63
CA TYR A 68 -8.42 -7.45 -0.22
C TYR A 68 -7.93 -7.42 1.22
N SER A 69 -8.47 -8.24 2.12
CA SER A 69 -7.99 -8.30 3.51
C SER A 69 -6.53 -8.77 3.58
N LEU A 70 -6.13 -9.68 2.69
CA LEU A 70 -4.75 -10.15 2.62
C LEU A 70 -3.82 -9.09 2.02
N ILE A 71 -4.33 -8.29 1.08
CA ILE A 71 -3.63 -7.09 0.59
C ILE A 71 -3.45 -6.08 1.73
N GLY A 72 -4.50 -5.81 2.51
CA GLY A 72 -4.46 -4.90 3.66
C GLY A 72 -3.47 -5.35 4.74
N ILE A 73 -3.44 -6.65 5.06
CA ILE A 73 -2.42 -7.22 5.95
C ILE A 73 -1.01 -6.99 5.40
N GLY A 74 -0.79 -7.17 4.10
CA GLY A 74 0.50 -6.88 3.46
C GLY A 74 0.94 -5.43 3.63
N TRP A 75 0.04 -4.47 3.46
CA TRP A 75 0.34 -3.05 3.72
C TRP A 75 0.66 -2.76 5.20
N LEU A 76 0.00 -3.43 6.15
CA LEU A 76 0.38 -3.32 7.56
C LEU A 76 1.76 -3.91 7.87
N LEU A 77 2.15 -4.98 7.16
CA LEU A 77 3.51 -5.51 7.26
C LEU A 77 4.54 -4.49 6.74
N HIS A 78 4.24 -3.77 5.66
CA HIS A 78 5.05 -2.65 5.21
C HIS A 78 5.18 -1.57 6.29
N THR A 79 4.06 -1.15 6.89
CA THR A 79 4.09 -0.18 8.00
C THR A 79 5.05 -0.61 9.11
N ALA A 80 4.97 -1.87 9.54
CA ALA A 80 5.84 -2.38 10.59
C ALA A 80 7.32 -2.34 10.18
N TRP A 81 7.61 -2.74 8.93
CA TRP A 81 8.97 -2.76 8.40
C TRP A 81 9.53 -1.34 8.22
N ASP A 82 8.69 -0.39 7.83
CA ASP A 82 9.04 1.02 7.65
C ASP A 82 9.36 1.72 8.96
N ILE A 83 8.61 1.39 10.02
CA ILE A 83 8.93 1.85 11.37
C ILE A 83 10.30 1.33 11.78
N LEU A 84 10.62 0.05 11.53
CA LEU A 84 11.95 -0.49 11.80
C LEU A 84 13.02 0.27 11.01
N HIS A 85 12.83 0.48 9.70
CA HIS A 85 13.75 1.25 8.88
C HIS A 85 13.95 2.68 9.39
N HIS A 86 12.88 3.34 9.83
CA HIS A 86 12.96 4.68 10.40
C HIS A 86 13.76 4.70 11.71
N LEU A 87 13.52 3.74 12.62
CA LEU A 87 14.24 3.63 13.90
C LEU A 87 15.73 3.34 13.72
N TYR A 88 16.09 2.58 12.68
CA TYR A 88 17.48 2.26 12.35
C TYR A 88 18.16 3.31 11.47
N GLY A 89 17.45 4.38 11.08
CA GLY A 89 17.99 5.46 10.26
C GLY A 89 18.27 5.09 8.80
N ASN A 90 17.62 4.02 8.30
CA ASN A 90 17.81 3.52 6.94
C ASN A 90 16.63 3.96 6.06
N PRO A 91 16.80 4.96 5.17
CA PRO A 91 15.73 5.36 4.25
C PRO A 91 15.42 4.25 3.23
N ILE A 92 14.14 3.98 3.00
CA ILE A 92 13.69 2.99 2.01
C ILE A 92 13.97 3.50 0.60
N LEU A 93 13.69 4.77 0.35
CA LEU A 93 14.06 5.43 -0.89
C LEU A 93 15.38 6.15 -0.66
N ALA A 94 16.44 5.68 -1.32
CA ALA A 94 17.80 6.22 -1.16
C ALA A 94 17.91 7.73 -1.42
N PHE A 95 16.96 8.32 -2.14
CA PHE A 95 16.92 9.75 -2.45
C PHE A 95 16.11 10.60 -1.44
N ASP A 96 15.43 9.99 -0.47
CA ASP A 96 14.63 10.72 0.53
C ASP A 96 14.79 10.10 1.93
N ALA A 97 15.51 10.82 2.80
CA ALA A 97 15.77 10.42 4.18
C ALA A 97 14.48 10.27 5.04
N THR A 98 13.38 10.89 4.63
CA THR A 98 12.08 10.83 5.33
C THR A 98 11.12 9.79 4.76
N SER A 99 11.51 9.12 3.67
CA SER A 99 10.67 8.15 2.96
C SER A 99 10.11 7.05 3.85
N SER A 100 10.91 6.52 4.79
CA SER A 100 10.46 5.46 5.70
C SER A 100 9.30 5.90 6.60
N LEU A 101 9.35 7.12 7.16
CA LEU A 101 8.24 7.63 7.97
C LEU A 101 7.01 7.97 7.11
N GLY A 102 7.23 8.45 5.89
CA GLY A 102 6.17 8.71 4.93
C GLY A 102 5.41 7.44 4.53
N CYS A 103 6.12 6.38 4.16
CA CYS A 103 5.52 5.09 3.80
C CYS A 103 4.78 4.44 4.99
N ALA A 104 5.36 4.52 6.20
CA ALA A 104 4.70 4.05 7.43
C ALA A 104 3.32 4.70 7.70
N ILE A 105 3.08 5.92 7.19
CA ILE A 105 1.77 6.60 7.31
C ILE A 105 0.88 6.33 6.11
N CYS A 106 1.46 6.19 4.92
CA CYS A 106 0.74 5.92 3.68
C CYS A 106 0.06 4.53 3.71
N ASP A 107 0.80 3.53 4.16
CA ASP A 107 0.38 2.14 4.05
C ASP A 107 -0.86 1.79 4.90
N PRO A 108 -1.01 2.27 6.15
CA PRO A 108 -2.23 2.05 6.93
C PRO A 108 -3.48 2.65 6.27
N VAL A 109 -3.34 3.78 5.55
CA VAL A 109 -4.46 4.40 4.84
C VAL A 109 -4.93 3.50 3.69
N ILE A 110 -3.98 2.94 2.94
CA ILE A 110 -4.26 1.97 1.88
C ILE A 110 -4.82 0.67 2.48
N ALA A 111 -4.28 0.21 3.60
CA ALA A 111 -4.74 -0.99 4.30
C ALA A 111 -6.20 -0.86 4.75
N VAL A 112 -6.56 0.27 5.38
CA VAL A 112 -7.95 0.56 5.80
C VAL A 112 -8.90 0.54 4.60
N TRP A 113 -8.50 1.14 3.48
CA TRP A 113 -9.31 1.11 2.27
C TRP A 113 -9.48 -0.32 1.71
N CYS A 114 -8.43 -1.13 1.73
CA CYS A 114 -8.49 -2.55 1.38
C CYS A 114 -9.41 -3.34 2.31
N PHE A 115 -9.32 -3.15 3.64
CA PHE A 115 -10.20 -3.82 4.61
C PHE A 115 -11.67 -3.41 4.45
N ALA A 116 -11.94 -2.19 3.98
CA ALA A 116 -13.29 -1.75 3.62
C ALA A 116 -13.81 -2.39 2.30
N GLY A 117 -13.06 -3.32 1.70
CA GLY A 117 -13.42 -3.98 0.45
C GLY A 117 -13.08 -3.16 -0.80
N ALA A 118 -12.16 -2.19 -0.68
CA ALA A 118 -11.72 -1.32 -1.76
C ALA A 118 -12.87 -0.65 -2.52
N PRO A 119 -13.74 0.13 -1.83
CA PRO A 119 -14.93 0.70 -2.44
C PRO A 119 -14.61 1.53 -3.68
N SER A 120 -15.40 1.34 -4.74
CA SER A 120 -15.27 2.07 -6.00
C SER A 120 -15.87 3.48 -5.89
N LEU A 121 -15.11 4.49 -6.29
CA LEU A 121 -15.64 5.85 -6.44
C LEU A 121 -16.69 5.93 -7.55
N TYR A 122 -16.49 5.21 -8.65
CA TYR A 122 -17.42 5.20 -9.76
C TYR A 122 -18.80 4.69 -9.32
N GLU A 123 -18.83 3.58 -8.58
CA GLU A 123 -20.09 3.01 -8.07
C GLU A 123 -20.72 3.89 -6.99
N ALA A 124 -19.93 4.51 -6.12
CA ALA A 124 -20.42 5.44 -5.09
C ALA A 124 -21.08 6.69 -5.72
N VAL A 125 -20.45 7.29 -6.73
CA VAL A 125 -21.01 8.45 -7.45
C VAL A 125 -22.26 8.06 -8.23
N ARG A 126 -22.26 6.89 -8.89
CA ARG A 126 -23.45 6.39 -9.61
C ARG A 126 -24.62 6.12 -8.67
N ARG A 127 -24.38 5.49 -7.52
CA ARG A 127 -25.42 5.26 -6.49
C ARG A 127 -25.99 6.57 -5.96
N ARG A 128 -25.15 7.56 -5.65
CA ARG A 128 -25.64 8.88 -5.19
C ARG A 128 -26.53 9.55 -6.23
N ARG A 129 -26.15 9.53 -7.52
CA ARG A 129 -26.97 10.11 -8.60
C ARG A 129 -28.33 9.41 -8.74
N ALA A 130 -28.37 8.09 -8.53
CA ALA A 130 -29.61 7.32 -8.59
C ALA A 130 -30.55 7.52 -7.38
N ILE A 131 -30.04 8.02 -6.25
CA ILE A 131 -30.83 8.32 -5.05
C ILE A 131 -31.38 9.76 -5.07
N LEU A 132 -30.68 10.67 -5.76
CA LEU A 132 -30.98 12.11 -5.78
C LEU A 132 -31.73 12.59 -7.04
N GLY A 133 -31.96 11.71 -8.03
CA GLY A 133 -32.72 11.99 -9.25
C GLY A 133 -33.96 11.13 -9.32
#